data_AF-A0A7J6VLJ2-F1
#
_entry.id   AF-A0A7J6VLJ2-F1
#
_cell.length_a   1.000
_cell.length_b   1.000
_cell.length_c   1.000
_cell.angle_alpha   90.00
_cell.angle_beta   90.00
_cell.angle_gamma   90.00
#
_symmetry.space_group_name_H-M   'P 1'
#
loop_
_entity.id
_entity.type
_entity.pdbx_description
1 polymer ?
#
loop_
_entity_poly.entity_id
_entity_poly.type
_entity_poly.pdbx_seq_one_letter_code
_entity_poly.pdbx_strand_id
1 'polypeptide(L)'
;MDSSLFYSFISTLAVVAIMISFASAVFSLTGFHKNKVQSSCCYLVKEEEEIKKSKPQTLFKSVLADNSYNPFQHLNGDSSGLNQQHPYEEEIQCFLQKCEEIQEFSFVNGKADLETKGSHVWVDKEHQLQELVDVLSKRKIFVVDTGQHSFRSFLGFTALMQISTRSEDYLLDIIALHDVMGVLCPVFANPKICKVKSKYTSQNLYQTNQSHPKPTIRTAVVFTT
;
A
#
# COMPACT_ATOMS: atom_id res chain seq x y z
N MET A 1 65.77 46.42 50.35
CA MET A 1 64.49 45.98 49.72
C MET A 1 63.68 45.32 50.81
N ASP A 2 62.56 45.92 51.19
CA ASP A 2 61.79 45.50 52.36
C ASP A 2 61.21 44.10 52.17
N SER A 3 61.66 43.16 52.98
CA SER A 3 61.20 41.76 52.98
C SER A 3 59.67 41.68 53.15
N SER A 4 59.05 42.63 53.84
CA SER A 4 57.59 42.67 54.02
C SER A 4 56.83 42.94 52.71
N LEU A 5 57.36 43.82 51.85
CA LEU A 5 56.77 44.10 50.53
C LEU A 5 56.91 42.90 49.61
N PHE A 6 58.02 42.16 49.71
CA PHE A 6 58.23 40.94 48.95
C PHE A 6 57.27 39.81 49.35
N TYR A 7 57.07 39.59 50.66
CA TYR A 7 56.09 38.60 51.14
C TYR A 7 54.65 39.01 50.82
N SER A 8 54.32 40.29 50.89
CA SER A 8 52.99 40.81 50.49
C SER A 8 52.72 40.55 49.00
N PHE A 9 53.71 40.76 48.15
CA PHE A 9 53.61 40.53 46.70
C PHE A 9 53.49 39.05 46.34
N ILE A 10 54.23 38.16 47.02
CA ILE A 10 54.10 36.72 46.82
C ILE A 10 52.72 36.23 47.29
N SER A 11 52.24 36.75 48.42
CA SER A 11 50.92 36.40 48.97
C SER A 11 49.79 36.79 48.02
N THR A 12 49.83 37.99 47.44
CA THR A 12 48.81 38.44 46.48
C THR A 12 48.86 37.62 45.18
N LEU A 13 50.04 37.30 44.67
CA LEU A 13 50.22 36.41 43.52
C LEU A 13 49.65 35.01 43.78
N ALA A 14 49.88 34.45 44.97
CA ALA A 14 49.36 33.13 45.35
C ALA A 14 47.82 33.11 45.40
N VAL A 15 47.20 34.15 45.97
CA VAL A 15 45.74 34.27 46.02
C VAL A 15 45.15 34.39 44.61
N VAL A 16 45.75 35.20 43.73
CA VAL A 16 45.29 35.34 42.34
C VAL A 16 45.40 34.00 41.57
N ALA A 17 46.49 33.26 41.75
CA ALA A 17 46.67 31.95 41.12
C ALA A 17 45.61 30.92 41.58
N ILE A 18 45.25 30.93 42.86
CA ILE A 18 44.20 30.07 43.42
C ILE A 18 42.83 30.44 42.83
N MET A 19 42.52 31.74 42.72
CA MET A 19 41.24 32.20 42.16
C MET A 19 41.09 31.83 40.67
N ILE A 20 42.16 31.95 39.87
CA ILE A 20 42.16 31.54 38.46
C ILE A 20 41.97 30.02 38.33
N SER A 21 42.65 29.24 39.18
CA SER A 21 42.51 27.79 39.19
C SER A 21 41.09 27.36 39.54
N PHE A 22 40.47 27.97 40.57
CA PHE A 22 39.07 27.74 40.91
C PHE A 22 38.10 28.14 39.79
N ALA A 23 38.31 29.28 39.15
CA ALA A 23 37.47 29.72 38.02
C ALA A 23 37.55 28.74 36.83
N SER A 24 38.74 28.25 36.49
CA SER A 24 38.92 27.24 35.43
C SER A 24 38.29 25.89 35.79
N ALA A 25 38.34 25.48 37.07
CA ALA A 25 37.71 24.26 37.55
C ALA A 25 36.18 24.37 37.51
N VAL A 26 35.60 25.50 37.94
CA VAL A 26 34.15 25.76 37.86
C VAL A 26 33.70 25.88 36.40
N PHE A 27 34.46 26.54 35.53
CA PHE A 27 34.16 26.62 34.10
C PHE A 27 34.22 25.24 33.42
N SER A 28 35.17 24.39 33.83
CA SER A 28 35.24 23.00 33.36
C SER A 28 34.06 22.19 33.88
N LEU A 29 33.74 22.25 35.17
CA LEU A 29 32.61 21.51 35.79
C LEU A 29 31.24 21.94 35.25
N THR A 30 31.06 23.23 34.93
CA THR A 30 29.83 23.76 34.34
C THR A 30 29.78 23.57 32.82
N GLY A 31 30.93 23.57 32.13
CA GLY A 31 31.05 23.22 30.72
C GLY A 31 30.75 21.75 30.44
N PHE A 32 31.08 20.85 31.37
CA PHE A 32 30.70 19.43 31.28
C PHE A 32 29.20 19.18 31.47
N HIS A 33 28.43 20.11 32.07
CA HIS A 33 26.98 19.95 32.27
C HIS A 33 26.11 20.43 31.11
N LYS A 34 26.66 21.16 30.13
CA LYS A 34 25.90 21.62 28.94
C LYS A 34 26.10 20.75 27.70
N ASN A 35 27.01 19.77 27.74
CA ASN A 35 27.25 18.84 26.63
C ASN A 35 26.77 17.41 26.93
N LYS A 36 25.76 17.25 27.78
CA LYS A 36 24.99 16.00 27.83
C LYS A 36 23.95 16.02 26.71
N VAL A 37 24.47 15.78 25.51
CA VAL A 37 23.90 14.87 24.51
C VAL A 37 22.37 14.90 24.49
N GLN A 38 21.82 15.83 23.72
CA GLN A 38 20.59 15.55 23.00
C GLN A 38 20.93 14.37 22.08
N SER A 39 20.75 13.16 22.60
CA SER A 39 20.63 11.95 21.79
C SER A 39 19.29 12.10 21.08
N SER A 40 19.24 12.98 20.08
CA SER A 40 18.25 12.83 19.01
C SER A 40 18.39 11.40 18.55
N CYS A 41 17.31 10.63 18.61
CA CYS A 41 17.30 9.23 18.26
C CYS A 41 17.83 9.05 16.82
N CYS A 42 19.14 8.87 16.66
CA CYS A 42 19.81 8.83 15.36
C CYS A 42 19.43 7.59 14.53
N TYR A 43 18.77 6.62 15.16
CA TYR A 43 18.23 5.45 14.50
C TYR A 43 17.01 5.80 13.64
N LEU A 44 16.16 6.74 14.06
CA LEU A 44 14.92 7.04 13.34
C LEU A 44 15.14 7.85 12.07
N VAL A 45 16.08 8.79 12.05
CA VAL A 45 16.24 9.70 10.90
C VAL A 45 16.87 9.02 9.69
N LYS A 46 17.81 8.08 9.91
CA LYS A 46 18.38 7.28 8.80
C LYS A 46 17.41 6.24 8.28
N GLU A 47 16.62 5.64 9.16
CA GLU A 47 15.54 4.74 8.76
C GLU A 47 14.47 5.49 7.97
N GLU A 48 14.09 6.70 8.36
CA GLU A 48 12.97 7.39 7.72
C GLU A 48 13.23 7.74 6.25
N GLU A 49 14.44 8.21 5.91
CA GLU A 49 14.82 8.49 4.51
C GLU A 49 15.00 7.20 3.68
N GLU A 50 15.61 6.16 4.23
CA GLU A 50 15.75 4.85 3.55
C GLU A 50 14.39 4.11 3.43
N ILE A 51 13.51 4.23 4.43
CA ILE A 51 12.13 3.73 4.42
C ILE A 51 11.30 4.52 3.40
N LYS A 52 11.47 5.84 3.32
CA LYS A 52 10.76 6.67 2.34
C LYS A 52 11.23 6.32 0.93
N LYS A 53 12.52 6.06 0.72
CA LYS A 53 13.09 5.63 -0.56
C LYS A 53 12.68 4.21 -0.96
N SER A 54 12.34 3.34 0.00
CA SER A 54 11.92 1.95 -0.24
C SER A 54 10.40 1.74 -0.27
N LYS A 55 9.60 2.77 0.04
CA LYS A 55 8.14 2.67 0.00
C LYS A 55 7.63 2.60 -1.45
N PRO A 56 6.84 1.57 -1.81
CA PRO A 56 6.34 1.42 -3.18
C PRO A 56 5.52 2.63 -3.65
N GLN A 57 4.81 3.30 -2.74
CA GLN A 57 4.00 4.47 -3.05
C GLN A 57 4.79 5.66 -3.63
N THR A 58 6.11 5.69 -3.43
CA THR A 58 6.96 6.74 -4.00
C THR A 58 7.22 6.59 -5.50
N LEU A 59 6.89 5.42 -6.07
CA LEU A 59 7.07 5.13 -7.49
C LEU A 59 5.81 5.41 -8.33
N PHE A 60 4.65 5.57 -7.68
CA PHE A 60 3.37 5.77 -8.36
C PHE A 60 3.29 7.17 -8.99
N LYS A 61 2.78 7.25 -10.22
CA LYS A 61 2.76 8.51 -11.00
C LYS A 61 1.36 9.00 -11.31
N SER A 62 0.42 8.10 -11.62
CA SER A 62 -0.89 8.49 -12.16
C SER A 62 -2.00 8.51 -11.11
N VAL A 63 -1.98 7.60 -10.14
CA VAL A 63 -3.01 7.51 -9.09
C VAL A 63 -2.36 7.70 -7.72
N LEU A 64 -2.42 8.92 -7.19
CA LEU A 64 -1.87 9.22 -5.87
C LEU A 64 -2.97 9.13 -4.83
N ALA A 65 -2.65 8.53 -3.68
CA ALA A 65 -3.57 8.45 -2.56
C ALA A 65 -3.78 9.85 -1.96
N ASP A 66 -4.97 10.42 -2.14
CA ASP A 66 -5.44 11.56 -1.35
C ASP A 66 -6.00 11.04 -0.02
N ASN A 67 -5.27 11.31 1.07
CA ASN A 67 -5.68 10.93 2.42
C ASN A 67 -6.49 12.05 3.12
N SER A 68 -6.94 13.06 2.38
CA SER A 68 -7.88 14.05 2.90
C SER A 68 -9.24 13.41 3.23
N TYR A 69 -10.07 14.13 3.98
CA TYR A 69 -11.44 13.72 4.27
C TYR A 69 -12.43 14.03 3.14
N ASN A 70 -11.94 14.40 1.95
CA ASN A 70 -12.80 14.63 0.80
C ASN A 70 -13.43 13.32 0.33
N PRO A 71 -14.67 13.35 -0.20
CA PRO A 71 -15.24 12.19 -0.86
C PRO A 71 -14.35 11.70 -2.01
N PHE A 72 -14.28 10.38 -2.20
CA PHE A 72 -13.55 9.76 -3.30
C PHE A 72 -14.05 10.27 -4.65
N GLN A 73 -13.13 10.57 -5.55
CA GLN A 73 -13.41 11.02 -6.91
C GLN A 73 -12.92 9.96 -7.90
N HIS A 74 -13.82 9.48 -8.75
CA HIS A 74 -13.48 8.54 -9.81
C HIS A 74 -12.64 9.24 -10.89
N LEU A 75 -11.58 8.57 -11.37
CA LEU A 75 -10.63 9.13 -12.35
C LEU A 75 -11.27 9.47 -13.71
N ASN A 76 -12.41 8.83 -14.04
CA ASN A 76 -13.15 9.01 -15.29
C ASN A 76 -14.54 9.65 -15.06
N GLY A 77 -14.83 10.18 -13.87
CA GLY A 77 -16.09 10.87 -13.62
C GLY A 77 -16.08 12.27 -14.22
N ASP A 78 -17.07 12.61 -15.05
CA ASP A 78 -17.26 13.97 -15.54
C ASP A 78 -17.23 14.95 -14.36
N SER A 79 -16.49 16.03 -14.52
CA SER A 79 -16.26 17.10 -13.53
C SER A 79 -17.50 17.96 -13.27
N SER A 80 -18.70 17.38 -13.32
CA SER A 80 -19.92 18.00 -12.81
C SER A 80 -20.07 17.60 -11.35
N GLY A 81 -19.63 18.48 -10.46
CA GLY A 81 -19.64 18.26 -9.02
C GLY A 81 -20.98 17.77 -8.46
N LEU A 82 -20.87 17.02 -7.37
CA LEU A 82 -21.91 16.50 -6.46
C LEU A 82 -22.50 15.11 -6.75
N ASN A 83 -22.25 14.49 -7.90
CA ASN A 83 -22.76 13.13 -8.12
C ASN A 83 -21.72 12.07 -7.72
N GLN A 84 -21.85 11.51 -6.52
CA GLN A 84 -21.03 10.40 -6.00
C GLN A 84 -21.41 9.04 -6.63
N GLN A 85 -21.96 9.05 -7.83
CA GLN A 85 -22.49 7.85 -8.46
C GLN A 85 -21.35 7.05 -9.09
N HIS A 86 -21.43 5.73 -8.97
CA HIS A 86 -20.43 4.83 -9.52
C HIS A 86 -20.42 4.92 -11.08
N PRO A 87 -19.26 5.02 -11.75
CA PRO A 87 -19.20 5.22 -13.21
C PRO A 87 -19.87 4.13 -14.04
N TYR A 88 -19.99 2.91 -13.49
CA TYR A 88 -20.64 1.77 -14.14
C TYR A 88 -22.01 1.42 -13.54
N GLU A 89 -22.60 2.31 -12.73
CA GLU A 89 -23.87 2.03 -12.04
C GLU A 89 -24.97 1.62 -13.03
N GLU A 90 -25.13 2.37 -14.12
CA GLU A 90 -26.18 2.13 -15.11
C GLU A 90 -25.97 0.81 -15.86
N GLU A 91 -24.74 0.50 -16.30
CA GLU A 91 -24.41 -0.74 -16.98
C GLU A 91 -24.64 -1.95 -16.08
N ILE A 92 -24.28 -1.85 -14.81
CA ILE A 92 -24.48 -2.91 -13.81
C ILE A 92 -25.98 -3.12 -13.57
N GLN A 93 -26.75 -2.06 -13.32
CA GLN A 93 -28.19 -2.16 -13.10
C GLN A 93 -28.90 -2.77 -14.32
N CYS A 94 -28.57 -2.31 -15.52
CA CYS A 94 -29.11 -2.83 -16.76
C CYS A 94 -28.78 -4.32 -16.95
N PHE A 95 -27.56 -4.74 -16.61
CA PHE A 95 -27.14 -6.14 -16.64
C PHE A 95 -27.95 -6.98 -15.64
N LEU A 96 -28.08 -6.53 -14.39
CA LEU A 96 -28.82 -7.24 -13.35
C LEU A 96 -30.30 -7.41 -13.70
N GLN A 97 -30.93 -6.39 -14.28
CA GLN A 97 -32.33 -6.46 -14.72
C GLN A 97 -32.54 -7.42 -15.90
N LYS A 98 -31.57 -7.53 -16.81
CA LYS A 98 -31.63 -8.45 -17.96
C LYS A 98 -31.28 -9.89 -17.58
N CYS A 99 -30.51 -10.10 -16.53
CA CYS A 99 -30.04 -11.39 -16.06
C CYS A 99 -31.03 -12.10 -15.12
N GLU A 100 -32.32 -12.14 -15.44
CA GLU A 100 -33.30 -12.98 -14.73
C GLU A 100 -33.00 -14.49 -14.92
N GLU A 101 -32.35 -14.86 -16.02
CA GLU A 101 -31.71 -16.17 -16.21
C GLU A 101 -30.20 -16.02 -16.06
N ILE A 102 -29.67 -16.24 -14.86
CA ILE A 102 -28.24 -16.49 -14.69
C ILE A 102 -27.93 -17.72 -15.55
N GLN A 103 -27.18 -17.50 -16.63
CA GLN A 103 -26.72 -18.54 -17.54
C GLN A 103 -26.13 -19.65 -16.68
N GLU A 104 -26.84 -20.79 -16.62
CA GLU A 104 -26.44 -21.92 -15.81
C GLU A 104 -25.11 -22.40 -16.40
N PHE A 105 -24.01 -21.98 -15.80
CA PHE A 105 -22.70 -22.46 -16.17
C PHE A 105 -22.71 -23.93 -15.80
N SER A 106 -22.89 -24.80 -16.80
CA SER A 106 -22.64 -26.21 -16.61
C SER A 106 -21.16 -26.33 -16.26
N PHE A 107 -20.90 -26.51 -14.97
CA PHE A 107 -19.59 -26.96 -14.54
C PHE A 107 -19.39 -28.30 -15.23
N VAL A 108 -18.54 -28.31 -16.26
CA VAL A 108 -18.07 -29.56 -16.84
C VAL A 108 -17.49 -30.33 -15.66
N ASN A 109 -18.13 -31.44 -15.32
CA ASN A 109 -17.77 -32.34 -14.22
C ASN A 109 -16.50 -33.13 -14.60
N GLY A 110 -15.54 -32.45 -15.20
CA GLY A 110 -14.20 -32.97 -15.41
C GLY A 110 -13.52 -32.90 -14.07
N LYS A 111 -12.94 -34.03 -13.64
CA LYS A 111 -11.89 -34.05 -12.62
C LYS A 111 -10.99 -32.85 -12.91
N ALA A 112 -11.04 -31.82 -12.06
CA ALA A 112 -9.95 -30.87 -12.02
C ALA A 112 -8.74 -31.73 -11.72
N ASP A 113 -7.81 -31.79 -12.67
CA ASP A 113 -6.54 -32.42 -12.41
C ASP A 113 -5.89 -31.55 -11.32
N LEU A 114 -6.04 -32.00 -10.07
CA LEU A 114 -5.52 -31.33 -8.87
C LEU A 114 -4.00 -31.45 -8.82
N GLU A 115 -3.39 -32.10 -9.81
CA GLU A 115 -1.99 -31.88 -10.14
C GLU A 115 -1.83 -30.41 -10.47
N THR A 116 -1.44 -29.66 -9.44
CA THR A 116 -1.00 -28.28 -9.56
C THR A 116 0.11 -28.28 -10.60
N LYS A 117 -0.21 -27.89 -11.83
CA LYS A 117 0.82 -27.47 -12.77
C LYS A 117 1.51 -26.31 -12.06
N GLY A 118 2.68 -26.56 -11.47
CA GLY A 118 3.40 -25.57 -10.65
C GLY A 118 3.91 -24.35 -11.43
N SER A 119 3.42 -24.15 -12.66
CA SER A 119 3.73 -23.05 -13.54
C SER A 119 2.62 -21.98 -13.45
N HIS A 120 3.04 -20.77 -13.12
CA HIS A 120 2.22 -19.57 -13.21
C HIS A 120 2.96 -18.56 -14.10
N VAL A 121 2.23 -17.65 -14.70
CA VAL A 121 2.80 -16.55 -15.47
C VAL A 121 2.92 -15.33 -14.58
N TRP A 122 4.16 -14.88 -14.36
CA TRP A 122 4.44 -13.63 -13.66
C TRP A 122 4.30 -12.45 -14.62
N VAL A 123 3.52 -11.45 -14.23
CA VAL A 123 3.20 -10.27 -15.04
C VAL A 123 3.60 -9.03 -14.24
N ASP A 124 4.68 -8.37 -14.65
CA ASP A 124 5.20 -7.14 -14.02
C ASP A 124 5.49 -6.00 -15.01
N LYS A 125 5.25 -6.24 -16.31
CA LYS A 125 5.45 -5.25 -17.38
C LYS A 125 4.16 -5.02 -18.16
N GLU A 126 4.03 -3.79 -18.65
CA GLU A 126 2.87 -3.34 -19.42
C GLU A 126 2.55 -4.22 -20.64
N HIS A 127 3.56 -4.64 -21.42
CA HIS A 127 3.31 -5.51 -22.58
C HIS A 127 2.76 -6.89 -22.19
N GLN A 128 3.22 -7.47 -21.07
CA GLN A 128 2.69 -8.74 -20.56
C GLN A 128 1.25 -8.57 -20.06
N LEU A 129 0.94 -7.42 -19.46
CA LEU A 129 -0.42 -7.08 -19.05
C LEU A 129 -1.34 -6.96 -20.27
N GLN A 130 -0.87 -6.38 -21.37
CA GLN A 130 -1.61 -6.30 -22.63
C GLN A 130 -1.84 -7.67 -23.26
N GLU A 131 -0.84 -8.54 -23.27
CA GLU A 131 -0.98 -9.94 -23.70
C GLU A 131 -2.04 -10.67 -22.86
N LEU A 132 -2.04 -10.45 -21.55
CA LEU A 132 -3.06 -11.00 -20.65
C LEU A 132 -4.46 -10.47 -20.99
N VAL A 133 -4.63 -9.19 -21.28
CA VAL A 133 -5.91 -8.62 -21.75
C VAL A 133 -6.40 -9.36 -23.00
N ASP A 134 -5.53 -9.61 -23.97
CA ASP A 134 -5.87 -10.33 -25.20
C ASP A 134 -6.28 -11.78 -24.92
N VAL A 135 -5.64 -12.45 -23.95
CA VAL A 135 -6.04 -13.78 -23.49
C VAL A 135 -7.41 -13.74 -22.83
N LEU A 136 -7.63 -12.81 -21.88
CA LEU A 136 -8.87 -12.70 -21.11
C LEU A 136 -10.07 -12.32 -21.97
N SER A 137 -9.88 -11.48 -22.99
CA SER A 137 -10.92 -11.08 -23.93
C SER A 137 -11.58 -12.26 -24.67
N LYS A 138 -10.85 -13.38 -24.81
CA LYS A 138 -11.29 -14.61 -25.47
C LYS A 138 -11.91 -15.62 -24.49
N ARG A 139 -11.93 -15.33 -23.19
CA ARG A 139 -12.48 -16.23 -22.16
C ARG A 139 -13.93 -15.89 -21.86
N LYS A 140 -14.72 -16.91 -21.55
CA LYS A 140 -16.10 -16.75 -21.04
C LYS A 140 -16.14 -16.53 -19.53
N ILE A 141 -15.14 -17.04 -18.82
CA ILE A 141 -15.05 -17.00 -17.36
C ILE A 141 -13.59 -16.98 -16.92
N PHE A 142 -13.28 -16.19 -15.91
CA PHE A 142 -12.02 -16.23 -15.18
C PHE A 142 -12.24 -15.89 -13.71
N VAL A 143 -11.34 -16.38 -12.85
CA VAL A 143 -11.34 -16.12 -11.41
C VAL A 143 -10.35 -14.99 -11.13
N VAL A 144 -10.68 -14.12 -10.18
CA VAL A 144 -9.82 -13.02 -9.74
C VAL A 144 -9.74 -13.03 -8.22
N ASP A 145 -8.54 -12.82 -7.69
CA ASP A 145 -8.30 -12.49 -6.29
C ASP A 145 -7.26 -11.37 -6.15
N THR A 146 -7.25 -10.69 -5.01
CA THR A 146 -6.38 -9.53 -4.77
C THR A 146 -5.73 -9.58 -3.40
N GLY A 147 -4.42 -9.41 -3.34
CA GLY A 147 -3.65 -9.21 -2.11
C GLY A 147 -3.56 -7.74 -1.75
N GLN A 148 -3.97 -7.39 -0.53
CA GLN A 148 -3.99 -6.01 -0.02
C GLN A 148 -2.86 -5.76 0.98
N HIS A 149 -2.30 -4.55 0.99
CA HIS A 149 -1.37 -4.08 2.01
C HIS A 149 -1.91 -2.82 2.70
N SER A 150 -2.10 -2.87 4.02
CA SER A 150 -2.63 -1.75 4.82
C SER A 150 -1.74 -1.32 5.99
N PHE A 151 -0.70 -2.08 6.35
CA PHE A 151 0.08 -1.79 7.57
C PHE A 151 0.85 -0.46 7.49
N ARG A 152 1.41 -0.10 6.32
CA ARG A 152 2.18 1.15 6.11
C ARG A 152 1.54 2.07 5.06
N SER A 153 0.22 2.02 4.91
CA SER A 153 -0.57 2.88 4.03
C SER A 153 -1.90 3.24 4.70
N PHE A 154 -2.29 4.52 4.69
CA PHE A 154 -3.51 4.98 5.39
C PHE A 154 -4.79 4.34 4.80
N LEU A 155 -4.98 4.43 3.48
CA LEU A 155 -6.11 3.79 2.78
C LEU A 155 -5.84 2.33 2.38
N GLY A 156 -4.62 1.85 2.60
CA GLY A 156 -4.17 0.60 1.98
C GLY A 156 -3.90 0.74 0.48
N PHE A 157 -3.40 -0.32 -0.15
CA PHE A 157 -3.34 -0.47 -1.60
C PHE A 157 -3.30 -1.94 -1.98
N THR A 158 -3.71 -2.26 -3.21
CA THR A 158 -3.58 -3.60 -3.78
C THR A 158 -2.13 -3.83 -4.17
N ALA A 159 -1.48 -4.85 -3.60
CA ALA A 159 -0.09 -5.19 -3.90
C ALA A 159 0.03 -6.29 -4.96
N LEU A 160 -0.96 -7.18 -5.04
CA LEU A 160 -0.92 -8.36 -5.90
C LEU A 160 -2.31 -8.65 -6.44
N MET A 161 -2.39 -9.13 -7.67
CA MET A 161 -3.62 -9.68 -8.24
C MET A 161 -3.34 -11.05 -8.82
N GLN A 162 -4.27 -11.97 -8.59
CA GLN A 162 -4.24 -13.32 -9.11
C GLN A 162 -5.39 -13.48 -10.07
N ILE A 163 -5.11 -13.98 -11.28
CA ILE A 163 -6.13 -14.27 -12.27
C ILE A 163 -5.96 -15.72 -12.72
N SER A 164 -7.01 -16.51 -12.60
CA SER A 164 -7.01 -17.91 -13.05
C SER A 164 -7.99 -18.10 -14.19
N THR A 165 -7.50 -18.69 -15.27
CA THR A 165 -8.32 -19.19 -16.37
C THR A 165 -8.48 -20.70 -16.24
N ARG A 166 -9.15 -21.35 -17.21
CA ARG A 166 -9.20 -22.82 -17.24
C ARG A 166 -7.86 -23.48 -17.55
N SER A 167 -6.93 -22.76 -18.17
CA SER A 167 -5.68 -23.31 -18.69
C SER A 167 -4.43 -22.85 -17.96
N GLU A 168 -4.48 -21.67 -17.32
CA GLU A 168 -3.30 -20.98 -16.82
C GLU A 168 -3.65 -19.99 -15.69
N ASP A 169 -2.70 -19.84 -14.76
CA ASP A 169 -2.74 -18.91 -13.64
C ASP A 169 -1.74 -17.76 -13.87
N TYR A 170 -2.18 -16.54 -13.58
CA TYR A 170 -1.41 -15.31 -13.72
C TYR A 170 -1.24 -14.64 -12.36
N LEU A 171 -0.01 -14.23 -12.07
CA LEU A 171 0.34 -13.49 -10.86
C LEU A 171 0.85 -12.11 -11.27
N LEU A 172 0.06 -11.08 -10.99
CA LEU A 172 0.30 -9.70 -11.41
C LEU A 172 0.92 -8.92 -10.25
N ASP A 173 2.09 -8.33 -10.48
CA ASP A 173 2.71 -7.34 -9.59
C ASP A 173 2.01 -5.99 -9.77
N ILE A 174 1.03 -5.71 -8.89
CA ILE A 174 0.24 -4.49 -8.97
C ILE A 174 1.06 -3.26 -8.55
N ILE A 175 2.13 -3.44 -7.79
CA ILE A 175 3.02 -2.33 -7.44
C ILE A 175 3.77 -1.87 -8.70
N ALA A 176 4.33 -2.81 -9.46
CA ALA A 176 5.02 -2.51 -10.71
C ALA A 176 4.08 -1.98 -11.81
N LEU A 177 2.86 -2.52 -11.87
CA LEU A 177 1.86 -2.21 -12.90
C LEU A 177 0.92 -1.06 -12.53
N HIS A 178 1.07 -0.47 -11.33
CA HIS A 178 0.11 0.44 -10.72
C HIS A 178 -0.47 1.49 -11.69
N ASP A 179 0.41 2.16 -12.43
CA ASP A 179 0.01 3.28 -13.29
C ASP A 179 -0.64 2.87 -14.62
N VAL A 180 -0.58 1.59 -14.99
CA VAL A 180 -1.06 1.04 -16.27
C VAL A 180 -2.22 0.04 -16.11
N MET A 181 -2.69 -0.20 -14.88
CA MET A 181 -3.76 -1.18 -14.60
C MET A 181 -5.08 -0.91 -15.34
N GLY A 182 -5.33 0.34 -15.77
CA GLY A 182 -6.53 0.72 -16.53
C GLY A 182 -6.72 -0.05 -17.85
N VAL A 183 -5.68 -0.67 -18.40
CA VAL A 183 -5.79 -1.50 -19.62
C VAL A 183 -6.69 -2.73 -19.43
N LEU A 184 -6.94 -3.15 -18.18
CA LEU A 184 -7.84 -4.25 -17.85
C LEU A 184 -9.33 -3.85 -17.91
N CYS A 185 -9.65 -2.55 -17.88
CA CYS A 185 -11.04 -2.06 -17.87
C CYS A 185 -11.94 -2.71 -18.93
N PRO A 186 -11.55 -2.86 -20.21
CA PRO A 186 -12.41 -3.45 -21.23
C PRO A 186 -12.82 -4.90 -20.93
N VAL A 187 -11.93 -5.72 -20.37
CA VAL A 187 -12.26 -7.12 -20.04
C VAL A 187 -13.06 -7.24 -18.75
N PHE A 188 -12.83 -6.35 -17.79
CA PHE A 188 -13.58 -6.32 -16.53
C PHE A 188 -14.98 -5.70 -16.68
N ALA A 189 -15.15 -4.71 -17.55
CA ALA A 189 -16.43 -4.10 -17.86
C ALA A 189 -17.29 -4.96 -18.82
N ASN A 190 -16.70 -5.93 -19.52
CA ASN A 190 -17.44 -6.76 -20.48
C ASN A 190 -18.49 -7.66 -19.79
N PRO A 191 -19.80 -7.46 -20.03
CA PRO A 191 -20.86 -8.25 -19.39
C PRO A 191 -20.93 -9.69 -19.90
N LYS A 192 -20.30 -10.00 -21.05
CA LYS A 192 -20.26 -11.36 -21.63
C LYS A 192 -19.20 -12.25 -20.98
N ILE A 193 -18.31 -11.66 -20.17
CA ILE A 193 -17.27 -12.39 -19.46
C ILE A 193 -17.65 -12.44 -17.98
N CYS A 194 -17.75 -13.64 -17.43
CA CYS A 194 -18.01 -13.87 -16.01
C CYS A 194 -16.71 -13.73 -15.20
N LYS A 195 -16.72 -12.84 -14.20
CA LYS A 195 -15.61 -12.63 -13.28
C LYS A 195 -16.00 -13.21 -11.92
N VAL A 196 -15.35 -14.30 -11.54
CA VAL A 196 -15.58 -14.95 -10.24
C VAL A 196 -14.57 -14.42 -9.24
N LYS A 197 -15.03 -13.91 -8.11
CA LYS A 197 -14.14 -13.54 -6.99
C LYS A 197 -14.30 -14.55 -5.86
N SER A 198 -13.18 -14.98 -5.29
CA SER A 198 -13.20 -15.78 -4.06
C SER A 198 -13.77 -14.93 -2.91
N LYS A 199 -14.73 -15.46 -2.16
CA LYS A 199 -15.32 -14.73 -1.02
C LYS A 199 -14.39 -14.64 0.19
N TYR A 200 -13.29 -15.39 0.20
CA TYR A 200 -12.33 -15.45 1.31
C TYR A 200 -11.28 -14.34 1.19
N THR A 201 -11.72 -13.09 1.05
CA THR A 201 -10.87 -11.92 1.26
C THR A 201 -11.17 -11.37 2.65
N SER A 202 -10.15 -10.94 3.41
CA SER A 202 -10.24 -10.52 4.81
C SER A 202 -11.27 -9.42 5.12
N GLN A 203 -11.79 -8.72 4.10
CA GLN A 203 -12.87 -7.75 4.24
C GLN A 203 -14.24 -8.39 4.60
N ASN A 204 -14.45 -9.68 4.30
CA ASN A 204 -15.70 -10.39 4.60
C ASN A 204 -15.73 -11.05 5.99
N LEU A 205 -14.60 -11.10 6.72
CA LEU A 205 -14.50 -11.78 8.01
C LEU A 205 -15.28 -11.07 9.14
N TYR A 206 -15.68 -9.81 8.95
CA TYR A 206 -16.47 -9.07 9.93
C TYR A 206 -17.99 -9.24 9.77
N GLN A 207 -18.48 -9.97 8.77
CA GLN A 207 -19.92 -10.12 8.51
C GLN A 207 -20.48 -11.55 8.66
N THR A 208 -19.64 -12.56 8.92
CA THR A 208 -20.11 -13.95 9.05
C THR A 208 -20.51 -14.28 10.49
N ASN A 209 -21.65 -13.73 10.93
CA ASN A 209 -22.31 -14.13 12.18
C ASN A 209 -23.82 -14.35 11.99
N GLN A 210 -24.27 -14.85 10.84
CA GLN A 210 -25.63 -15.41 10.69
C GLN A 210 -25.63 -16.70 9.86
N SER A 211 -26.45 -17.64 10.32
CA SER A 211 -26.51 -19.05 9.95
C SER A 211 -27.35 -19.34 8.69
N HIS A 212 -26.74 -20.08 7.75
CA HIS A 212 -27.28 -20.83 6.58
C HIS A 212 -27.69 -20.05 5.31
N PRO A 213 -27.70 -20.66 4.09
CA PRO A 213 -27.34 -22.03 3.65
C PRO A 213 -26.13 -22.08 2.67
N LYS A 214 -25.86 -23.28 2.10
CA LYS A 214 -24.75 -23.68 1.19
C LYS A 214 -24.29 -22.61 0.19
N PRO A 215 -22.99 -22.56 -0.20
CA PRO A 215 -22.45 -21.51 -1.04
C PRO A 215 -22.94 -21.65 -2.49
N THR A 216 -24.08 -21.05 -2.79
CA THR A 216 -24.40 -20.67 -4.16
C THR A 216 -23.49 -19.49 -4.51
N ILE A 217 -22.56 -19.68 -5.44
CA ILE A 217 -21.68 -18.62 -5.95
C ILE A 217 -22.57 -17.65 -6.76
N ARG A 218 -23.20 -16.71 -6.05
CA ARG A 218 -24.01 -15.62 -6.59
C ARG A 218 -23.22 -14.31 -6.63
N THR A 219 -21.99 -14.33 -7.12
CA THR A 219 -21.18 -13.10 -7.11
C THR A 219 -20.36 -13.02 -8.38
N ALA A 220 -20.98 -12.44 -9.41
CA ALA A 220 -20.24 -11.70 -10.42
C ALA A 220 -19.73 -10.43 -9.72
N VAL A 221 -18.44 -10.39 -9.40
CA VAL A 221 -17.83 -9.14 -8.93
C VAL A 221 -17.39 -8.40 -10.18
N VAL A 222 -18.11 -7.34 -10.52
CA VAL A 222 -17.61 -6.32 -11.44
C VAL A 222 -16.51 -5.60 -10.66
N PHE A 223 -15.25 -5.88 -10.98
CA PHE A 223 -14.15 -5.06 -10.48
C PHE A 223 -14.07 -3.85 -11.40
N THR A 224 -14.25 -2.68 -10.83
CA THR A 224 -14.02 -1.41 -11.50
C THR A 224 -13.03 -0.65 -10.62
N THR A 225 -11.85 -0.42 -11.17
CA THR A 225 -10.84 0.50 -10.63
C THR A 225 -11.34 1.93 -10.71
#